data_AF-A0A949MHK6-F1
#
_entry.id   AF-A0A949MHK6-F1
#
_cell.length_a   1.000
_cell.length_b   1.000
_cell.length_c   1.000
_cell.angle_alpha   90.00
_cell.angle_beta   90.00
_cell.angle_gamma   90.00
#
_symmetry.space_group_name_H-M   'P 1'
#
loop_
_entity.id
_entity.type
_entity.pdbx_description
1 polymer ?
#
loop_
_entity_poly.entity_id
_entity_poly.type
_entity_poly.pdbx_seq_one_letter_code
_entity_poly.pdbx_strand_id
1 'polypeptide(L)'
;ALQRRSLRGAVGVALALAAMLGGGAALSQVQWSVPHGAPITVALIQGNIPQEEKFAQDHLARNLDTHLRLIAQARGDLIVTPETAIPVLPQQLPPDVLPALAAHLQSTGSAALVGIPLERGPGQYTNSVIGMGGEPLYRYDKHHLVPFGEFIPWGFHWFVRLMNIPLGDFERGALDQPSFVVKGQRVAPTICYEDVFGDELRARFADATQAPTLIANLTNLAWFGNTVAIAQHLQIARMRSIEFARPSIRATNTGATAVIDAQGRVTHALTPWTRGTLEATVQGRSGLTPYARYGDAWLWAVLLGLVAAVAVGWRRRRNAPVVL
;
A
#
# COMPACT_ATOMS: atom_id res chain seq x y z
N ALA A 1 -23.40 -4.33 -48.08
CA ALA A 1 -23.87 -3.51 -46.93
C ALA A 1 -23.28 -3.95 -45.57
N LEU A 2 -23.20 -5.26 -45.28
CA LEU A 2 -22.66 -5.80 -44.02
C LEU A 2 -21.19 -5.43 -43.75
N GLN A 3 -20.31 -5.54 -44.75
CA GLN A 3 -18.89 -5.11 -44.65
C GLN A 3 -18.70 -3.62 -44.34
N ARG A 4 -19.53 -2.73 -44.90
CA ARG A 4 -19.46 -1.28 -44.59
C ARG A 4 -19.95 -0.98 -43.17
N ARG A 5 -20.83 -1.83 -42.61
CA ARG A 5 -21.32 -1.71 -41.23
C ARG A 5 -20.31 -2.25 -40.21
N SER A 6 -19.59 -3.34 -40.53
CA SER A 6 -18.51 -3.84 -39.67
C SER A 6 -17.31 -2.87 -39.65
N LEU A 7 -16.96 -2.26 -40.80
CA LEU A 7 -15.92 -1.23 -40.85
C LEU A 7 -16.26 -0.01 -39.97
N ARG A 8 -17.51 0.49 -40.02
CA ARG A 8 -17.94 1.63 -39.19
C ARG A 8 -17.88 1.32 -37.70
N GLY A 9 -18.20 0.09 -37.29
CA GLY A 9 -18.08 -0.36 -35.90
C GLY A 9 -16.62 -0.42 -35.45
N ALA A 10 -15.74 -1.01 -36.26
CA ALA A 10 -14.31 -1.07 -35.99
C ALA A 10 -13.65 0.32 -35.89
N VAL A 11 -14.01 1.24 -36.78
CA VAL A 11 -13.53 2.64 -36.73
C VAL A 11 -14.00 3.34 -35.46
N GLY A 12 -15.25 3.13 -35.03
CA GLY A 12 -15.77 3.69 -33.79
C GLY A 12 -14.99 3.21 -32.55
N VAL A 13 -14.70 1.91 -32.46
CA VAL A 13 -13.89 1.34 -31.38
C VAL A 13 -12.46 1.90 -31.40
N ALA A 14 -11.84 1.97 -32.58
CA ALA A 14 -10.50 2.51 -32.72
C ALA A 14 -10.42 3.99 -32.30
N LEU A 15 -11.41 4.82 -32.68
CA LEU A 15 -11.50 6.22 -32.26
C LEU A 15 -11.72 6.35 -30.75
N ALA A 16 -12.54 5.50 -30.15
CA ALA A 16 -12.74 5.50 -28.70
C ALA A 16 -11.46 5.12 -27.95
N LEU A 17 -10.74 4.10 -28.41
CA LEU A 17 -9.44 3.72 -27.85
C LEU A 17 -8.40 4.82 -28.03
N ALA A 18 -8.33 5.44 -29.21
CA ALA A 18 -7.43 6.56 -29.46
C ALA A 18 -7.76 7.78 -28.59
N ALA A 19 -9.04 8.10 -28.39
CA ALA A 19 -9.47 9.17 -27.50
C ALA A 19 -9.14 8.85 -26.03
N MET A 20 -9.31 7.60 -25.59
CA MET A 20 -8.96 7.16 -24.24
C MET A 20 -7.45 7.23 -23.99
N LEU A 21 -6.65 6.69 -24.91
CA LEU A 21 -5.19 6.71 -24.81
C LEU A 21 -4.62 8.13 -24.95
N GLY A 22 -5.13 8.92 -25.90
CA GLY A 22 -4.74 10.30 -26.11
C GLY A 22 -5.15 11.21 -24.95
N GLY A 23 -6.36 11.02 -24.41
CA GLY A 23 -6.84 11.70 -23.22
C GLY A 23 -6.01 11.33 -21.99
N GLY A 24 -5.70 10.05 -21.78
CA GLY A 24 -4.81 9.61 -20.71
C GLY A 24 -3.41 10.20 -20.82
N ALA A 25 -2.83 10.22 -22.03
CA ALA A 25 -1.53 10.84 -22.29
C ALA A 25 -1.57 12.35 -22.00
N ALA A 26 -2.61 13.07 -22.42
CA ALA A 26 -2.76 14.49 -22.12
C ALA A 26 -2.90 14.75 -20.61
N LEU A 27 -3.74 13.98 -19.91
CA LEU A 27 -3.95 14.10 -18.46
C LEU A 27 -2.70 13.73 -17.65
N SER A 28 -1.83 12.88 -18.18
CA SER A 28 -0.55 12.54 -17.55
C SER A 28 0.44 13.72 -17.51
N GLN A 29 0.26 14.71 -18.38
CA GLN A 29 1.08 15.93 -18.40
C GLN A 29 0.59 16.99 -17.40
N VAL A 30 -0.61 16.81 -16.83
CA VAL A 30 -1.17 17.75 -15.84
C VAL A 30 -0.53 17.50 -14.48
N GLN A 31 -0.06 18.57 -13.83
CA GLN A 31 0.41 18.50 -12.45
C GLN A 31 -0.76 18.57 -11.46
N TRP A 32 -1.18 17.41 -10.97
CA TRP A 32 -2.31 17.27 -10.04
C TRP A 32 -1.98 17.59 -8.57
N SER A 33 -0.69 17.69 -8.24
CA SER A 33 -0.21 17.97 -6.90
C SER A 33 1.00 18.89 -6.95
N VAL A 34 1.28 19.57 -5.85
CA VAL A 34 2.46 20.42 -5.65
C VAL A 34 3.29 19.88 -4.48
N PRO A 35 4.60 20.17 -4.41
CA PRO A 35 5.41 19.82 -3.25
C PRO A 35 4.82 20.36 -1.94
N HIS A 36 4.81 19.55 -0.89
CA HIS A 36 4.29 19.90 0.43
C HIS A 36 5.42 19.84 1.47
N GLY A 37 5.59 20.94 2.22
CA GLY A 37 6.60 21.03 3.28
C GLY A 37 8.04 20.89 2.79
N ALA A 38 8.97 20.78 3.74
CA ALA A 38 10.37 20.47 3.44
C ALA A 38 10.55 18.98 3.12
N PRO A 39 11.55 18.61 2.30
CA PRO A 39 11.96 17.21 2.16
C PRO A 39 12.43 16.64 3.51
N ILE A 40 12.19 15.34 3.70
CA ILE A 40 12.66 14.58 4.85
C ILE A 40 13.59 13.46 4.39
N THR A 41 14.54 13.09 5.24
CA THR A 41 15.38 11.92 5.05
C THR A 41 14.68 10.67 5.58
N VAL A 42 14.73 9.58 4.81
CA VAL A 42 14.11 8.30 5.16
C VAL A 42 15.13 7.18 5.14
N ALA A 43 14.95 6.22 6.05
CA ALA A 43 15.70 4.97 6.08
C ALA A 43 14.73 3.79 6.07
N LEU A 44 14.74 2.99 5.00
CA LEU A 44 13.85 1.85 4.82
C LEU A 44 14.60 0.56 5.11
N ILE A 45 14.20 -0.14 6.17
CA ILE A 45 14.90 -1.34 6.64
C ILE A 45 14.48 -2.55 5.80
N GLN A 46 15.46 -3.36 5.40
CA GLN A 46 15.27 -4.66 4.75
C GLN A 46 16.04 -5.74 5.53
N GLY A 47 15.31 -6.51 6.36
CA GLY A 47 15.90 -7.48 7.28
C GLY A 47 16.45 -8.75 6.61
N ASN A 48 15.88 -9.13 5.47
CA ASN A 48 16.15 -10.37 4.75
C ASN A 48 16.02 -11.62 5.63
N ILE A 49 14.94 -11.69 6.41
CA ILE A 49 14.68 -12.83 7.30
C ILE A 49 13.83 -13.86 6.55
N PRO A 50 14.29 -15.12 6.39
CA PRO A 50 13.49 -16.16 5.76
C PRO A 50 12.14 -16.36 6.45
N GLN A 51 11.10 -16.67 5.66
CA GLN A 51 9.73 -16.79 6.16
C GLN A 51 9.60 -17.89 7.23
N GLU A 52 10.31 -19.00 7.04
CA GLU A 52 10.33 -20.15 7.95
C GLU A 52 10.96 -19.80 9.31
N GLU A 53 11.97 -18.93 9.33
CA GLU A 53 12.66 -18.51 10.55
C GLU A 53 11.88 -17.42 11.30
N LYS A 54 11.02 -16.65 10.63
CA LYS A 54 10.41 -15.44 11.17
C LYS A 54 9.62 -15.68 12.46
N PHE A 55 8.93 -16.81 12.55
CA PHE A 55 8.10 -17.19 13.69
C PHE A 55 8.64 -18.42 14.45
N ALA A 56 9.79 -18.96 14.05
CA ALA A 56 10.43 -20.08 14.73
C ALA A 56 11.00 -19.60 16.07
N GLN A 57 10.63 -20.26 17.16
CA GLN A 57 11.05 -19.87 18.52
C GLN A 57 12.58 -19.77 18.65
N ASP A 58 13.32 -20.69 18.03
CA ASP A 58 14.78 -20.75 18.08
C ASP A 58 15.47 -19.57 17.36
N HIS A 59 14.75 -18.87 16.47
CA HIS A 59 15.28 -17.76 15.67
C HIS A 59 14.75 -16.39 16.14
N LEU A 60 13.73 -16.38 17.01
CA LEU A 60 12.99 -15.19 17.41
C LEU A 60 13.89 -14.09 18.01
N ALA A 61 14.74 -14.46 18.96
CA ALA A 61 15.66 -13.52 19.62
C ALA A 61 16.67 -12.92 18.62
N ARG A 62 17.21 -13.75 17.72
CA ARG A 62 18.17 -13.33 16.69
C ARG A 62 17.52 -12.38 15.67
N ASN A 63 16.27 -12.68 15.29
CA ASN A 63 15.50 -11.89 14.31
C ASN A 63 15.09 -10.54 14.90
N LEU A 64 14.69 -10.52 16.17
CA LEU A 64 14.43 -9.31 16.92
C LEU A 64 15.69 -8.44 17.02
N ASP A 65 16.81 -9.01 17.49
CA ASP A 65 18.09 -8.29 17.60
C ASP A 65 18.56 -7.74 16.24
N THR A 66 18.39 -8.50 15.15
CA THR A 66 18.71 -8.03 13.80
C THR A 66 17.93 -6.76 13.44
N HIS A 67 16.62 -6.74 13.67
CA HIS A 67 15.81 -5.56 13.38
C HIS A 67 16.14 -4.38 14.31
N LEU A 68 16.31 -4.63 15.61
CA LEU A 68 16.67 -3.59 16.57
C LEU A 68 18.01 -2.94 16.21
N ARG A 69 19.02 -3.73 15.82
CA ARG A 69 20.31 -3.22 15.34
C ARG A 69 20.19 -2.42 14.06
N LEU A 70 19.41 -2.90 13.08
CA LEU A 70 19.18 -2.18 11.83
C LEU A 70 18.49 -0.83 12.07
N ILE A 71 17.49 -0.78 12.97
CA ILE A 71 16.81 0.45 13.35
C ILE A 71 17.79 1.38 14.08
N ALA A 72 18.60 0.86 15.02
CA ALA A 72 19.55 1.67 15.78
C ALA A 72 20.66 2.28 14.91
N GLN A 73 21.07 1.58 13.84
CA GLN A 73 22.11 2.04 12.91
C GLN A 73 21.57 2.97 11.82
N ALA A 74 20.27 2.91 11.52
CA ALA A 74 19.65 3.74 10.50
C ALA A 74 19.65 5.21 10.89
N ARG A 75 19.78 6.07 9.87
CA ARG A 75 19.78 7.53 10.04
C ARG A 75 18.73 8.16 9.14
N GLY A 76 17.93 9.06 9.70
CA GLY A 76 16.97 9.84 8.95
C GLY A 76 15.86 10.41 9.82
N ASP A 77 15.11 11.35 9.29
CA ASP A 77 13.93 11.91 9.96
C ASP A 77 12.86 10.83 10.20
N LEU A 78 12.73 9.84 9.29
CA LEU A 78 11.79 8.73 9.39
C LEU A 78 12.44 7.39 9.04
N ILE A 79 12.43 6.46 10.00
CA ILE A 79 12.82 5.07 9.81
C ILE A 79 11.56 4.22 9.60
N VAL A 80 11.54 3.36 8.59
CA VAL A 80 10.39 2.47 8.30
C VAL A 80 10.85 1.02 8.26
N THR A 81 10.23 0.17 9.06
CA THR A 81 10.52 -1.27 9.07
C THR A 81 9.58 -2.04 8.12
N PRO A 82 9.89 -3.29 7.79
CA PRO A 82 8.93 -4.18 7.15
C PRO A 82 7.74 -4.53 8.06
N GLU A 83 6.75 -5.19 7.46
CA GLU A 83 5.63 -5.82 8.16
C GLU A 83 6.13 -6.84 9.19
N THR A 84 5.62 -6.74 10.42
CA THR A 84 5.95 -7.68 11.52
C THR A 84 7.47 -7.81 11.71
N ALA A 85 8.18 -6.67 11.71
CA ALA A 85 9.62 -6.61 12.00
C ALA A 85 9.92 -7.03 13.45
N ILE A 86 9.01 -6.70 14.37
CA ILE A 86 8.95 -7.26 15.71
C ILE A 86 7.85 -8.34 15.69
N PRO A 87 8.20 -9.64 15.65
CA PRO A 87 7.23 -10.72 15.44
C PRO A 87 6.53 -11.21 16.71
N VAL A 88 6.57 -10.41 17.79
CA VAL A 88 5.96 -10.74 19.09
C VAL A 88 5.12 -9.58 19.59
N LEU A 89 4.19 -9.88 20.51
CA LEU A 89 3.41 -8.86 21.18
C LEU A 89 4.31 -7.99 22.09
N PRO A 90 3.98 -6.71 22.30
CA PRO A 90 4.71 -5.84 23.22
C PRO A 90 4.92 -6.45 24.62
N GLN A 91 3.94 -7.20 25.13
CA GLN A 91 3.97 -7.84 26.45
C GLN A 91 4.94 -9.02 26.53
N GLN A 92 5.33 -9.57 25.37
CA GLN A 92 6.29 -10.68 25.27
C GLN A 92 7.73 -10.18 25.08
N LEU A 93 7.92 -8.88 24.82
CA LEU A 93 9.25 -8.29 24.76
C LEU A 93 9.82 -8.10 26.17
N PRO A 94 11.15 -8.13 26.32
CA PRO A 94 11.79 -7.56 27.49
C PRO A 94 11.29 -6.10 27.68
N PRO A 95 10.96 -5.70 28.92
CA PRO A 95 10.23 -4.45 29.20
C PRO A 95 11.00 -3.19 28.81
N ASP A 96 12.31 -3.29 28.61
CA ASP A 96 13.23 -2.22 28.24
C ASP A 96 13.35 -2.01 26.73
N VAL A 97 12.96 -2.97 25.88
CA VAL A 97 13.19 -2.89 24.42
C VAL A 97 12.49 -1.70 23.76
N LEU A 98 11.17 -1.55 23.97
CA LEU A 98 10.42 -0.44 23.36
C LEU A 98 10.79 0.92 23.97
N PRO A 99 10.95 1.06 25.30
CA PRO A 99 11.47 2.29 25.90
C PRO A 99 12.87 2.68 25.42
N ALA A 100 13.80 1.72 25.31
CA ALA A 100 15.15 1.99 24.82
C ALA A 100 15.14 2.42 23.35
N LEU A 101 14.30 1.79 22.52
CA LEU A 101 14.12 2.19 21.14
C LEU A 101 13.55 3.62 21.04
N ALA A 102 12.52 3.94 21.84
CA ALA A 102 11.94 5.28 21.88
C ALA A 102 12.97 6.35 22.32
N ALA A 103 13.78 6.05 23.34
CA ALA A 103 14.85 6.93 23.82
C ALA A 103 15.95 7.15 22.75
N HIS A 104 16.31 6.10 22.00
CA HIS A 104 17.26 6.19 20.88
C HIS A 104 16.71 7.06 19.75
N LEU A 105 15.44 6.91 19.40
CA LEU A 105 14.78 7.73 18.38
C LEU A 105 14.71 9.21 18.80
N GLN A 106 14.40 9.47 20.07
CA GLN A 106 14.44 10.83 20.62
C GLN A 106 15.84 11.45 20.60
N SER A 107 16.88 10.71 20.98
CA SER A 107 18.27 11.22 21.02
C SER A 107 18.83 11.54 19.63
N THR A 108 18.37 10.82 18.61
CA THR A 108 18.73 11.02 17.20
C THR A 108 17.84 12.02 16.48
N GLY A 109 16.71 12.41 17.09
CA GLY A 109 15.69 13.26 16.45
C GLY A 109 14.92 12.57 15.33
N SER A 110 14.95 11.24 15.31
CA SER A 110 14.29 10.37 14.33
C SER A 110 12.90 9.95 14.80
N ALA A 111 12.00 9.76 13.85
CA ALA A 111 10.75 9.04 14.07
C ALA A 111 10.82 7.64 13.44
N ALA A 112 9.99 6.70 13.88
CA ALA A 112 9.93 5.36 13.29
C ALA A 112 8.50 4.86 13.10
N LEU A 113 8.26 4.17 11.99
CA LEU A 113 7.09 3.30 11.77
C LEU A 113 7.56 1.84 11.87
N VAL A 114 7.10 1.15 12.92
CA VAL A 114 7.55 -0.20 13.27
C VAL A 114 6.39 -1.19 13.14
N GLY A 115 6.54 -2.19 12.28
CA GLY A 115 5.58 -3.28 12.10
C GLY A 115 5.64 -4.28 13.25
N ILE A 116 4.52 -4.48 13.94
CA ILE A 116 4.40 -5.30 15.16
C ILE A 116 2.94 -5.80 15.32
N PRO A 117 2.69 -7.04 15.80
CA PRO A 117 1.34 -7.43 16.18
C PRO A 117 0.92 -6.72 17.47
N LEU A 118 -0.33 -6.30 17.55
CA LEU A 118 -0.89 -5.69 18.76
C LEU A 118 -2.16 -6.39 19.18
N GLU A 119 -2.44 -6.34 20.47
CA GLU A 119 -3.70 -6.76 21.05
C GLU A 119 -4.64 -5.54 21.19
N ARG A 120 -5.92 -5.72 20.87
CA ARG A 120 -6.97 -4.69 21.04
C ARG A 120 -7.87 -4.98 22.26
N GLY A 121 -8.00 -6.26 22.58
CA GLY A 121 -8.69 -6.81 23.74
C GLY A 121 -8.32 -8.29 23.89
N PRO A 122 -8.73 -8.96 24.97
CA PRO A 122 -8.32 -10.34 25.25
C PRO A 122 -8.50 -11.28 24.05
N GLY A 123 -7.38 -11.75 23.49
CA GLY A 123 -7.37 -12.67 22.34
C GLY A 123 -7.70 -12.05 20.97
N GLN A 124 -7.85 -10.73 20.90
CA GLN A 124 -8.10 -9.99 19.66
C GLN A 124 -6.82 -9.32 19.19
N TYR A 125 -6.18 -9.95 18.21
CA TYR A 125 -4.91 -9.50 17.65
C TYR A 125 -5.11 -8.70 16.38
N THR A 126 -4.16 -7.84 16.06
CA THR A 126 -4.15 -7.03 14.83
C THR A 126 -2.74 -7.00 14.25
N ASN A 127 -2.61 -7.13 12.94
CA ASN A 127 -1.36 -6.84 12.25
C ASN A 127 -1.20 -5.31 12.17
N SER A 128 -0.20 -4.75 12.84
CA SER A 128 -0.18 -3.33 13.14
C SER A 128 1.15 -2.65 12.83
N VAL A 129 1.11 -1.32 12.79
CA VAL A 129 2.26 -0.43 12.79
C VAL A 129 2.13 0.51 13.97
N ILE A 130 3.18 0.63 14.76
CA ILE A 130 3.31 1.69 15.78
C ILE A 130 4.21 2.81 15.26
N GLY A 131 3.83 4.05 15.54
CA GLY A 131 4.65 5.22 15.30
C GLY A 131 5.35 5.65 16.59
N MET A 132 6.66 5.85 16.51
CA MET A 132 7.52 6.30 17.62
C MET A 132 8.24 7.59 17.24
N GLY A 133 8.59 8.41 18.23
CA GLY A 133 9.30 9.68 18.02
C GLY A 133 8.41 10.84 17.53
N GLY A 134 7.13 10.58 17.25
CA GLY A 134 6.07 11.59 17.13
C GLY A 134 5.12 11.46 18.31
N GLU A 135 4.89 12.56 19.03
CA GLU A 135 3.81 12.63 20.04
C GLU A 135 2.52 13.08 19.34
N PRO A 136 1.35 12.45 19.59
CA PRO A 136 1.09 11.35 20.52
C PRO A 136 1.42 9.96 19.94
N LEU A 137 1.37 8.92 20.80
CA LEU A 137 1.49 7.50 20.43
C LEU A 137 0.60 7.18 19.20
N TYR A 138 1.23 6.73 18.13
CA TYR A 138 0.55 6.41 16.88
C TYR A 138 0.41 4.91 16.68
N ARG A 139 -0.75 4.49 16.16
CA ARG A 139 -1.06 3.11 15.81
C ARG A 139 -1.85 3.09 14.50
N TYR A 140 -1.51 2.15 13.63
CA TYR A 140 -2.28 1.79 12.45
C TYR A 140 -2.48 0.28 12.44
N ASP A 141 -3.74 -0.15 12.36
CA ASP A 141 -4.11 -1.56 12.25
C ASP A 141 -4.47 -1.90 10.81
N LYS A 142 -4.02 -3.06 10.30
CA LYS A 142 -4.35 -3.52 8.95
C LYS A 142 -5.86 -3.64 8.78
N HIS A 143 -6.39 -3.02 7.74
CA HIS A 143 -7.80 -3.08 7.39
C HIS A 143 -8.10 -4.28 6.49
N HIS A 144 -7.32 -4.44 5.41
CA HIS A 144 -7.54 -5.49 4.44
C HIS A 144 -6.72 -6.74 4.77
N LEU A 145 -7.38 -7.74 5.36
CA LEU A 145 -6.74 -8.99 5.77
C LEU A 145 -6.68 -10.01 4.63
N VAL A 146 -5.64 -10.81 4.58
CA VAL A 146 -5.46 -11.91 3.61
C VAL A 146 -6.37 -13.09 3.99
N PRO A 147 -7.29 -13.53 3.11
CA PRO A 147 -8.10 -14.72 3.37
C PRO A 147 -7.23 -15.95 3.58
N PHE A 148 -7.56 -16.76 4.59
CA PHE A 148 -6.83 -17.97 4.98
C PHE A 148 -5.38 -17.76 5.45
N GLY A 149 -4.88 -16.53 5.46
CA GLY A 149 -3.58 -16.19 6.06
C GLY A 149 -3.74 -15.41 7.36
N GLU A 150 -4.70 -14.47 7.39
CA GLU A 150 -4.92 -13.55 8.50
C GLU A 150 -6.34 -13.60 9.07
N PHE A 151 -7.30 -14.15 8.34
CA PHE A 151 -8.63 -14.43 8.87
C PHE A 151 -9.23 -15.65 8.18
N ILE A 152 -10.22 -16.26 8.82
CA ILE A 152 -10.95 -17.41 8.26
C ILE A 152 -12.26 -16.90 7.64
N PRO A 153 -12.50 -17.10 6.33
CA PRO A 153 -13.75 -16.71 5.71
C PRO A 153 -14.96 -17.39 6.36
N TRP A 154 -16.08 -16.66 6.40
CA TRP A 154 -17.33 -17.17 6.96
C TRP A 154 -17.73 -18.50 6.31
N GLY A 155 -18.06 -19.49 7.15
CA GLY A 155 -18.42 -20.83 6.70
C GLY A 155 -17.24 -21.80 6.50
N PHE A 156 -15.98 -21.37 6.72
CA PHE A 156 -14.80 -22.24 6.52
C PHE A 156 -14.06 -22.67 7.79
N HIS A 157 -14.49 -22.23 8.99
CA HIS A 157 -13.85 -22.66 10.24
C HIS A 157 -13.90 -24.18 10.46
N TRP A 158 -14.92 -24.89 9.96
CA TRP A 158 -14.97 -26.35 10.05
C TRP A 158 -13.83 -27.00 9.25
N PHE A 159 -13.50 -26.47 8.09
CA PHE A 159 -12.44 -26.99 7.21
C PHE A 159 -11.06 -26.74 7.82
N VAL A 160 -10.82 -25.53 8.33
CA VAL A 160 -9.56 -25.18 9.02
C VAL A 160 -9.36 -26.03 10.26
N ARG A 161 -10.42 -26.25 11.08
CA ARG A 161 -10.37 -27.16 12.23
C ARG A 161 -10.14 -28.61 11.84
N LEU A 162 -10.80 -29.10 10.79
CA LEU A 162 -10.62 -30.46 10.28
C LEU A 162 -9.17 -30.70 9.80
N MET A 163 -8.57 -29.69 9.17
CA MET A 163 -7.21 -29.75 8.64
C MET A 163 -6.13 -29.38 9.69
N ASN A 164 -6.54 -29.03 10.92
CA ASN A 164 -5.67 -28.59 12.02
C ASN A 164 -4.65 -27.50 11.61
N ILE A 165 -5.07 -26.56 10.76
CA ILE A 165 -4.18 -25.50 10.24
C ILE A 165 -4.14 -24.38 11.29
N PRO A 166 -2.96 -24.01 11.83
CA PRO A 166 -2.82 -22.95 12.82
C PRO A 166 -2.91 -21.57 12.16
N LEU A 167 -4.10 -21.19 11.72
CA LEU A 167 -4.39 -19.87 11.18
C LEU A 167 -4.81 -18.92 12.31
N GLY A 168 -4.20 -17.73 12.33
CA GLY A 168 -4.65 -16.65 13.19
C GLY A 168 -5.96 -16.05 12.68
N ASP A 169 -6.72 -15.44 13.58
CA ASP A 169 -7.88 -14.61 13.25
C ASP A 169 -7.56 -13.19 13.74
N PHE A 170 -7.03 -12.38 12.84
CA PHE A 170 -6.73 -10.98 13.10
C PHE A 170 -8.01 -10.14 12.95
N GLU A 171 -8.12 -9.14 13.80
CA GLU A 171 -9.13 -8.09 13.70
C GLU A 171 -8.76 -7.05 12.65
N ARG A 172 -9.78 -6.38 12.13
CA ARG A 172 -9.63 -5.33 11.11
C ARG A 172 -9.51 -3.95 11.75
N GLY A 173 -8.56 -3.16 11.24
CA GLY A 173 -8.49 -1.72 11.47
C GLY A 173 -9.61 -0.94 10.79
N ALA A 174 -9.76 0.34 11.13
CA ALA A 174 -10.68 1.24 10.42
C ALA A 174 -10.13 1.63 9.04
N LEU A 175 -11.00 2.02 8.11
CA LEU A 175 -10.61 2.32 6.73
C LEU A 175 -9.88 3.68 6.61
N ASP A 176 -10.31 4.68 7.36
CA ASP A 176 -9.89 6.08 7.28
C ASP A 176 -8.90 6.49 8.39
N GLN A 177 -8.09 5.54 8.87
CA GLN A 177 -7.13 5.78 9.97
C GLN A 177 -6.18 6.96 9.67
N PRO A 178 -5.84 7.78 10.68
CA PRO A 178 -5.06 9.00 10.50
C PRO A 178 -3.65 8.69 9.98
N SER A 179 -3.02 9.68 9.36
CA SER A 179 -1.62 9.59 8.95
C SER A 179 -0.68 9.80 10.14
N PHE A 180 0.49 9.16 10.12
CA PHE A 180 1.57 9.47 11.04
C PHE A 180 2.24 10.77 10.63
N VAL A 181 2.45 11.70 11.57
CA VAL A 181 3.02 13.02 11.27
C VAL A 181 4.49 13.07 11.66
N VAL A 182 5.35 13.41 10.69
CA VAL A 182 6.79 13.58 10.90
C VAL A 182 7.27 14.80 10.12
N LYS A 183 7.88 15.78 10.81
CA LYS A 183 8.41 17.03 10.21
C LYS A 183 7.43 17.72 9.24
N GLY A 184 6.13 17.71 9.56
CA GLY A 184 5.06 18.31 8.74
C GLY A 184 4.58 17.47 7.55
N GLN A 185 5.17 16.30 7.31
CA GLN A 185 4.67 15.30 6.36
C GLN A 185 3.61 14.41 7.04
N ARG A 186 2.54 14.08 6.31
CA ARG A 186 1.49 13.14 6.72
C ARG A 186 1.70 11.81 6.00
N VAL A 187 2.28 10.85 6.70
CA VAL A 187 2.64 9.53 6.16
C VAL A 187 1.48 8.57 6.39
N ALA A 188 0.89 8.05 5.33
CA ALA A 188 -0.17 7.05 5.38
C ALA A 188 0.43 5.64 5.35
N PRO A 189 0.42 4.89 6.47
CA PRO A 189 0.85 3.50 6.46
C PRO A 189 -0.16 2.64 5.71
N THR A 190 0.35 1.64 5.01
CA THR A 190 -0.37 0.50 4.44
C THR A 190 0.45 -0.75 4.74
N ILE A 191 -0.19 -1.87 5.01
CA ILE A 191 0.49 -3.11 5.36
C ILE A 191 0.30 -4.12 4.23
N CYS A 192 1.41 -4.66 3.75
CA CYS A 192 1.43 -5.71 2.75
C CYS A 192 0.65 -5.32 1.49
N TYR A 193 -0.28 -6.17 1.07
CA TYR A 193 -1.07 -6.02 -0.16
C TYR A 193 -2.22 -4.99 -0.09
N GLU A 194 -2.36 -4.23 1.00
CA GLU A 194 -3.38 -3.16 1.08
C GLU A 194 -3.22 -2.11 -0.03
N ASP A 195 -2.02 -1.92 -0.55
CA ASP A 195 -1.76 -1.01 -1.67
C ASP A 195 -2.33 -1.51 -3.02
N VAL A 196 -2.80 -2.76 -3.09
CA VAL A 196 -3.57 -3.27 -4.24
C VAL A 196 -4.97 -2.66 -4.28
N PHE A 197 -5.53 -2.25 -3.14
CA PHE A 197 -6.88 -1.72 -3.02
C PHE A 197 -6.88 -0.19 -3.02
N GLY A 198 -6.78 0.40 -4.23
CA GLY A 198 -6.74 1.85 -4.39
C GLY A 198 -7.95 2.57 -3.79
N ASP A 199 -9.14 1.99 -3.90
CA ASP A 199 -10.38 2.61 -3.41
C ASP A 199 -10.45 2.65 -1.87
N GLU A 200 -9.81 1.70 -1.19
CA GLU A 200 -9.68 1.70 0.26
C GLU A 200 -8.69 2.78 0.73
N LEU A 201 -7.53 2.87 0.06
CA LEU A 201 -6.58 3.95 0.30
C LEU A 201 -7.20 5.34 0.04
N ARG A 202 -8.09 5.45 -0.96
CA ARG A 202 -8.80 6.69 -1.32
C ARG A 202 -9.66 7.23 -0.18
N ALA A 203 -10.18 6.40 0.71
CA ALA A 203 -10.98 6.86 1.86
C ALA A 203 -10.22 7.91 2.69
N ARG A 204 -8.89 7.81 2.75
CA ARG A 204 -8.00 8.73 3.49
C ARG A 204 -7.78 10.07 2.77
N PHE A 205 -8.30 10.24 1.56
CA PHE A 205 -8.21 11.47 0.76
C PHE A 205 -9.54 12.24 0.73
N ALA A 206 -10.56 11.79 1.47
CA ALA A 206 -11.88 12.43 1.51
C ALA A 206 -11.82 13.89 2.01
N ASP A 207 -11.00 14.16 3.02
CA ASP A 207 -10.67 15.52 3.47
C ASP A 207 -9.31 15.93 2.90
N ALA A 208 -9.31 16.91 1.99
CA ALA A 208 -8.10 17.43 1.36
C ALA A 208 -7.08 18.00 2.36
N THR A 209 -7.52 18.50 3.52
CA THR A 209 -6.66 19.11 4.54
C THR A 209 -5.91 18.06 5.36
N GLN A 210 -6.53 16.89 5.56
CA GLN A 210 -5.96 15.74 6.27
C GLN A 210 -5.34 14.70 5.32
N ALA A 211 -5.59 14.83 4.02
CA ALA A 211 -5.11 13.89 3.01
C ALA A 211 -3.60 13.63 3.16
N PRO A 212 -3.15 12.37 3.06
CA PRO A 212 -1.75 12.01 3.19
C PRO A 212 -0.87 12.82 2.23
N THR A 213 0.38 13.09 2.61
CA THR A 213 1.39 13.71 1.73
C THR A 213 2.39 12.68 1.20
N LEU A 214 2.50 11.53 1.88
CA LEU A 214 3.35 10.40 1.54
C LEU A 214 2.61 9.09 1.88
N ILE A 215 2.85 8.04 1.11
CA ILE A 215 2.38 6.68 1.44
C ILE A 215 3.58 5.85 1.93
N ALA A 216 3.42 5.10 3.02
CA ALA A 216 4.43 4.14 3.49
C ALA A 216 3.85 2.73 3.45
N ASN A 217 4.43 1.84 2.65
CA ASN A 217 4.03 0.44 2.62
C ASN A 217 5.05 -0.40 3.39
N LEU A 218 4.57 -1.05 4.46
CA LEU A 218 5.33 -1.99 5.26
C LEU A 218 4.89 -3.39 4.84
N THR A 219 5.76 -4.19 4.22
CA THR A 219 5.34 -5.46 3.59
C THR A 219 6.33 -6.60 3.82
N ASN A 220 5.82 -7.82 3.84
CA ASN A 220 6.62 -9.03 3.83
C ASN A 220 6.33 -9.86 2.57
N LEU A 221 7.23 -9.82 1.58
CA LEU A 221 7.11 -10.60 0.35
C LEU A 221 7.82 -11.96 0.39
N ALA A 222 8.33 -12.38 1.56
CA ALA A 222 9.02 -13.67 1.70
C ALA A 222 8.10 -14.87 1.35
N TRP A 223 6.78 -14.71 1.53
CA TRP A 223 5.76 -15.69 1.15
C TRP A 223 5.76 -16.08 -0.33
N PHE A 224 6.21 -15.20 -1.22
CA PHE A 224 6.16 -15.42 -2.67
C PHE A 224 7.48 -15.93 -3.27
N GLY A 225 8.53 -16.06 -2.46
CA GLY A 225 9.86 -16.41 -2.94
C GLY A 225 10.42 -15.42 -3.97
N ASN A 226 11.55 -15.75 -4.59
CA ASN A 226 12.18 -14.91 -5.60
C ASN A 226 11.50 -15.10 -6.96
N THR A 227 10.28 -14.57 -7.09
CA THR A 227 9.42 -14.74 -8.27
C THR A 227 8.96 -13.40 -8.85
N VAL A 228 8.22 -13.46 -9.96
CA VAL A 228 7.64 -12.28 -10.64
C VAL A 228 6.70 -11.46 -9.74
N ALA A 229 6.19 -12.05 -8.65
CA ALA A 229 5.33 -11.39 -7.69
C ALA A 229 5.98 -10.12 -7.10
N ILE A 230 7.30 -10.12 -6.89
CA ILE A 230 8.03 -8.95 -6.37
C ILE A 230 7.91 -7.77 -7.35
N ALA A 231 8.12 -8.02 -8.64
CA ALA A 231 8.03 -6.99 -9.67
C ALA A 231 6.58 -6.53 -9.90
N GLN A 232 5.61 -7.44 -9.86
CA GLN A 232 4.18 -7.12 -10.00
C GLN A 232 3.69 -6.25 -8.84
N HIS A 233 4.05 -6.59 -7.60
CA HIS A 233 3.68 -5.80 -6.42
C HIS A 233 4.29 -4.39 -6.47
N LEU A 234 5.56 -4.27 -6.90
CA LEU A 234 6.18 -2.97 -7.14
C LEU A 234 5.46 -2.18 -8.23
N GLN A 235 5.00 -2.82 -9.30
CA GLN A 235 4.24 -2.16 -10.37
C GLN A 235 2.91 -1.59 -9.85
N ILE A 236 2.20 -2.34 -9.01
CA ILE A 236 0.94 -1.89 -8.39
C ILE A 236 1.20 -0.68 -7.48
N ALA A 237 2.26 -0.71 -6.68
CA ALA A 237 2.69 0.41 -5.85
C ALA A 237 2.96 1.70 -6.65
N ARG A 238 3.59 1.56 -7.81
CA ARG A 238 3.82 2.66 -8.74
C ARG A 238 2.50 3.25 -9.23
N MET A 239 1.51 2.40 -9.49
CA MET A 239 0.17 2.87 -9.88
C MET A 239 -0.49 3.69 -8.77
N ARG A 240 -0.42 3.25 -7.51
CA ARG A 240 -0.92 4.04 -6.37
C ARG A 240 -0.27 5.42 -6.29
N SER A 241 1.04 5.49 -6.54
CA SER A 241 1.76 6.77 -6.52
C SER A 241 1.26 7.73 -7.60
N ILE A 242 0.98 7.22 -8.81
CA ILE A 242 0.39 7.98 -9.93
C ILE A 242 -1.04 8.42 -9.61
N GLU A 243 -1.88 7.47 -9.19
CA GLU A 243 -3.31 7.67 -8.91
C GLU A 243 -3.56 8.74 -7.87
N PHE A 244 -2.75 8.79 -6.81
CA PHE A 244 -2.87 9.79 -5.74
C PHE A 244 -1.96 10.99 -5.93
N ALA A 245 -1.11 10.98 -6.97
CA ALA A 245 -0.01 11.93 -7.16
C ALA A 245 0.79 12.15 -5.86
N ARG A 246 1.14 11.04 -5.20
CA ARG A 246 1.89 10.98 -3.95
C ARG A 246 3.15 10.15 -4.13
N PRO A 247 4.30 10.58 -3.57
CA PRO A 247 5.42 9.68 -3.44
C PRO A 247 5.04 8.53 -2.50
N SER A 248 5.64 7.37 -2.71
CA SER A 248 5.53 6.24 -1.80
C SER A 248 6.91 5.69 -1.42
N ILE A 249 7.03 5.31 -0.16
CA ILE A 249 8.20 4.63 0.39
C ILE A 249 7.79 3.22 0.81
N ARG A 250 8.64 2.24 0.53
CA ARG A 250 8.32 0.83 0.72
C ARG A 250 9.45 0.15 1.47
N ALA A 251 9.16 -0.36 2.65
CA ALA A 251 10.08 -1.18 3.43
C ALA A 251 9.61 -2.63 3.36
N THR A 252 10.45 -3.50 2.79
CA THR A 252 10.10 -4.91 2.58
C THR A 252 11.08 -5.81 3.30
N ASN A 253 10.65 -6.99 3.73
CA ASN A 253 11.57 -7.95 4.37
C ASN A 253 12.59 -8.54 3.38
N THR A 254 12.14 -9.09 2.25
CA THR A 254 12.97 -9.73 1.21
C THR A 254 12.68 -9.22 -0.21
N GLY A 255 11.79 -8.23 -0.35
CA GLY A 255 11.21 -7.80 -1.61
C GLY A 255 11.82 -6.53 -2.19
N ALA A 256 11.02 -5.78 -2.94
CA ALA A 256 11.43 -4.50 -3.53
C ALA A 256 11.30 -3.35 -2.52
N THR A 257 12.29 -3.18 -1.66
CA THR A 257 12.43 -1.98 -0.82
C THR A 257 12.84 -0.81 -1.71
N ALA A 258 11.99 0.22 -1.79
CA ALA A 258 12.11 1.24 -2.82
C ALA A 258 11.45 2.57 -2.43
N VAL A 259 11.90 3.63 -3.10
CA VAL A 259 11.26 4.95 -3.13
C VAL A 259 10.69 5.18 -4.52
N ILE A 260 9.42 5.58 -4.57
CA ILE A 260 8.68 5.86 -5.79
C ILE A 260 8.21 7.31 -5.73
N ASP A 261 8.48 8.09 -6.78
CA ASP A 261 7.98 9.45 -6.88
C ASP A 261 6.47 9.51 -7.22
N ALA A 262 5.89 10.71 -7.18
CA ALA A 262 4.48 10.91 -7.46
C ALA A 262 4.07 10.64 -8.92
N GLN A 263 5.02 10.40 -9.81
CA GLN A 263 4.82 10.02 -11.20
C GLN A 263 4.99 8.50 -11.39
N GLY A 264 5.17 7.76 -10.29
CA GLY A 264 5.35 6.32 -10.31
C GLY A 264 6.71 5.89 -10.83
N ARG A 265 7.75 6.73 -10.80
CA ARG A 265 9.13 6.33 -11.14
C ARG A 265 9.82 5.83 -9.87
N VAL A 266 10.49 4.69 -9.97
CA VAL A 266 11.36 4.20 -8.88
C VAL A 266 12.63 5.04 -8.90
N THR A 267 12.86 5.84 -7.85
CA THR A 267 14.02 6.72 -7.76
C THR A 267 15.18 6.07 -7.01
N HIS A 268 14.86 5.21 -6.04
CA HIS A 268 15.81 4.45 -5.23
C HIS A 268 15.27 3.05 -5.00
N ALA A 269 16.13 2.05 -4.99
CA ALA A 269 15.76 0.67 -4.69
C ALA A 269 16.95 -0.09 -4.08
N LEU A 270 16.67 -0.96 -3.12
CA LEU A 270 17.60 -2.01 -2.71
C LEU A 270 17.42 -3.24 -3.60
N THR A 271 18.49 -4.03 -3.69
CA THR A 271 18.41 -5.35 -4.32
C THR A 271 17.53 -6.26 -3.44
N PRO A 272 16.49 -6.90 -3.99
CA PRO A 272 15.70 -7.88 -3.24
C PRO A 272 16.57 -9.02 -2.69
N TRP A 273 16.10 -9.72 -1.66
CA TRP A 273 16.83 -10.84 -1.03
C TRP A 273 18.21 -10.50 -0.46
N THR A 274 18.47 -9.22 -0.19
CA THR A 274 19.69 -8.77 0.51
C THR A 274 19.32 -8.09 1.81
N ARG A 275 20.19 -8.11 2.82
CA ARG A 275 19.97 -7.34 4.05
C ARG A 275 20.55 -5.94 3.87
N GLY A 276 19.83 -4.91 4.28
CA GLY A 276 20.34 -3.54 4.23
C GLY A 276 19.33 -2.49 4.64
N THR A 277 19.73 -1.22 4.48
CA THR A 277 18.91 -0.05 4.72
C THR A 277 18.96 0.84 3.48
N LEU A 278 17.80 1.23 2.95
CA LEU A 278 17.70 2.17 1.84
C LEU A 278 17.58 3.58 2.42
N GLU A 279 18.61 4.40 2.24
CA GLU A 279 18.57 5.81 2.62
C GLU A 279 18.22 6.67 1.42
N ALA A 280 17.29 7.61 1.60
CA ALA A 280 16.87 8.52 0.54
C ALA A 280 16.29 9.82 1.13
N THR A 281 16.14 10.84 0.28
CA THR A 281 15.37 12.04 0.59
C THR A 281 14.06 12.02 -0.17
N VAL A 282 12.95 12.30 0.52
CA VAL A 282 11.61 12.35 -0.07
C VAL A 282 10.89 13.62 0.36
N GLN A 283 10.09 14.17 -0.55
CA GLN A 283 9.22 15.32 -0.25
C GLN A 283 7.79 14.93 -0.54
N GLY A 284 6.91 15.07 0.45
CA GLY A 284 5.49 14.80 0.24
C GLY A 284 4.85 15.80 -0.72
N ARG A 285 3.61 15.53 -1.13
CA ARG A 285 2.86 16.38 -2.04
C ARG A 285 1.45 16.65 -1.54
N SER A 286 0.89 17.78 -1.93
CA SER A 286 -0.49 18.20 -1.63
C SER A 286 -1.26 18.48 -2.92
N GLY A 287 -2.59 18.35 -2.88
CA GLY A 287 -3.46 18.37 -4.05
C GLY A 287 -4.20 17.04 -4.23
N LEU A 288 -5.29 17.05 -4.99
CA LEU A 288 -6.14 15.87 -5.19
C LEU A 288 -6.33 15.63 -6.68
N THR A 289 -5.91 14.44 -7.15
CA THR A 289 -6.20 13.95 -8.49
C THR A 289 -7.70 13.70 -8.68
N PRO A 290 -8.20 13.59 -9.92
CA PRO A 290 -9.58 13.17 -10.16
C PRO A 290 -9.90 11.81 -9.53
N TYR A 291 -8.96 10.86 -9.56
CA TYR A 291 -9.12 9.57 -8.91
C TYR A 291 -9.26 9.70 -7.39
N ALA A 292 -8.42 10.50 -6.74
CA ALA A 292 -8.51 10.73 -5.30
C ALA A 292 -9.87 11.33 -4.89
N ARG A 293 -10.46 12.18 -5.74
CA ARG A 293 -11.76 12.82 -5.49
C ARG A 293 -12.95 11.91 -5.77
N TYR A 294 -12.93 11.19 -6.88
CA TYR A 294 -14.12 10.53 -7.44
C TYR A 294 -14.03 9.01 -7.49
N GLY A 295 -12.86 8.43 -7.21
CA GLY A 295 -12.60 7.00 -7.35
C GLY A 295 -12.96 6.50 -8.75
N ASP A 296 -13.65 5.37 -8.81
CA ASP A 296 -14.08 4.75 -10.06
C ASP A 296 -15.42 5.28 -10.60
N ALA A 297 -16.02 6.31 -9.99
CA ALA A 297 -17.33 6.83 -10.40
C ALA A 297 -17.35 7.31 -11.86
N TRP A 298 -16.24 7.89 -12.35
CA TRP A 298 -16.13 8.29 -13.76
C TRP A 298 -16.11 7.09 -14.70
N LEU A 299 -15.50 5.97 -14.30
CA LEU A 299 -15.48 4.74 -15.08
C LEU A 299 -16.88 4.14 -15.16
N TRP A 300 -17.61 4.11 -14.04
CA TRP A 300 -19.00 3.67 -14.02
C TRP A 300 -19.89 4.53 -14.93
N ALA A 301 -19.70 5.85 -14.93
CA ALA A 301 -20.43 6.75 -15.84
C ALA A 301 -20.14 6.43 -17.32
N VAL A 302 -18.87 6.19 -17.68
CA VAL A 302 -18.46 5.80 -19.04
C VAL A 302 -19.06 4.44 -19.42
N LEU A 303 -18.99 3.44 -18.55
CA LEU A 303 -19.54 2.10 -18.80
C LEU A 303 -21.06 2.14 -18.98
N LEU A 304 -21.78 2.88 -18.13
CA LEU A 304 -23.23 3.07 -18.28
C LEU A 304 -23.58 3.79 -19.59
N GLY A 305 -22.78 4.80 -19.98
CA GLY A 305 -22.92 5.48 -21.26
C GLY A 305 -22.73 4.53 -22.45
N LEU A 306 -21.72 3.65 -22.40
CA LEU A 306 -21.47 2.64 -23.42
C LEU A 306 -22.61 1.62 -23.51
N VAL A 307 -23.12 1.13 -22.38
CA VAL A 307 -24.27 0.22 -22.34
C VAL A 307 -25.51 0.88 -22.92
N ALA A 308 -25.79 2.14 -22.56
CA ALA A 308 -26.89 2.91 -23.13
C ALA A 308 -26.74 3.10 -24.65
N ALA A 309 -25.54 3.42 -25.13
CA ALA A 309 -25.26 3.56 -26.56
C ALA A 309 -25.49 2.26 -27.34
N VAL A 310 -25.06 1.12 -26.79
CA VAL A 310 -25.33 -0.21 -27.37
C VAL A 310 -26.84 -0.51 -27.38
N ALA A 311 -27.54 -0.23 -26.29
CA ALA A 311 -28.98 -0.46 -26.18
C ALA A 311 -29.79 0.38 -27.19
N VAL A 312 -29.45 1.67 -27.35
CA VAL A 312 -30.05 2.56 -28.37
C VAL A 312 -29.73 2.06 -29.77
N GLY A 313 -28.47 1.66 -30.03
CA GLY A 313 -28.05 1.08 -31.29
C GLY A 313 -28.82 -0.20 -31.65
N TRP A 314 -29.10 -1.06 -30.66
CA TRP A 314 -29.86 -2.28 -30.84
C TRP A 314 -31.36 -2.01 -31.11
N ARG A 315 -31.98 -1.09 -30.36
CA ARG A 315 -33.37 -0.66 -30.61
C ARG A 315 -33.54 -0.06 -32.01
N ARG A 316 -32.61 0.79 -32.46
CA ARG A 316 -32.62 1.36 -33.81
C ARG A 316 -32.46 0.30 -34.91
N ARG A 317 -31.74 -0.80 -34.63
CA ARG A 317 -31.64 -1.94 -35.57
C ARG A 317 -32.92 -2.75 -35.64
N ARG A 318 -33.62 -2.96 -34.52
CA ARG A 318 -34.92 -3.65 -34.48
C ARG A 318 -36.03 -2.85 -35.16
N ASN A 319 -35.99 -1.53 -35.05
CA ASN A 319 -37.02 -0.64 -35.61
C ASN A 319 -36.67 -0.13 -37.03
N ALA A 320 -35.59 -0.61 -37.65
CA ALA A 320 -35.27 -0.25 -39.02
C ALA A 320 -36.25 -0.96 -39.97
N PRO A 321 -37.00 -0.24 -40.82
CA PRO A 321 -37.92 -0.88 -41.75
C PRO A 321 -37.15 -1.83 -42.68
N VAL A 322 -37.69 -3.02 -42.88
CA VAL A 322 -37.24 -3.93 -43.93
C VAL A 322 -37.60 -3.25 -45.24
N VAL A 323 -36.59 -2.69 -45.92
CA VAL A 323 -36.75 -2.23 -47.30
C VAL A 323 -36.82 -3.49 -48.15
N LEU A 324 -38.04 -3.84 -48.59
CA LEU A 324 -38.31 -4.83 -49.64
C LEU A 324 -37.96 -4.23 -51.01
#